data_AF-W6RIU9-F1
#
_entry.id   AF-W6RIU9-F1
#
_cell.length_a   1.000
_cell.length_b   1.000
_cell.length_c   1.000
_cell.angle_alpha   90.00
_cell.angle_beta   90.00
_cell.angle_gamma   90.00
#
_symmetry.space_group_name_H-M   'P 1'
#
loop_
_entity.id
_entity.type
_entity.pdbx_description
1 polymer ?
#
loop_
_entity_poly.entity_id
_entity_poly.type
_entity_poly.pdbx_seq_one_letter_code
_entity_poly.pdbx_strand_id
1 'polypeptide(L)' 'MPLNFFNIFDYSDSQVDAITEAVKAWCGLNGVDAESECARAATAVAIDLLSRDPSASCEGLLKALSLKMSANKDGEPSC' A
#
# COMPACT_ATOMS: atom_id res chain seq x y z
N MET A 1 4.11 -19.91 8.55
CA MET A 1 2.74 -19.33 8.60
C MET A 1 2.33 -19.03 7.17
N PRO A 2 1.15 -19.42 6.69
CA PRO A 2 0.77 -19.12 5.31
C PRO A 2 0.61 -17.61 5.18
N LEU A 3 1.34 -17.00 4.25
CA LEU A 3 1.08 -15.64 3.81
C LEU A 3 -0.32 -15.65 3.21
N ASN A 4 -1.29 -15.01 3.87
CA ASN A 4 -2.65 -14.80 3.35
C ASN A 4 -2.55 -13.85 2.15
N PHE A 5 -2.21 -14.40 0.99
CA PHE A 5 -1.93 -13.65 -0.22
C PHE A 5 -3.20 -13.24 -0.98
N PHE A 6 -4.37 -13.76 -0.62
CA PHE A 6 -5.61 -13.58 -1.39
C PHE A 6 -6.86 -13.48 -0.52
N ASN A 7 -6.99 -12.40 0.26
CA ASN A 7 -8.33 -11.87 0.58
C ASN A 7 -8.66 -10.64 -0.27
N ILE A 8 -8.06 -10.54 -1.46
CA ILE A 8 -8.42 -9.51 -2.45
C ILE A 8 -9.89 -9.67 -2.87
N PHE A 9 -10.46 -10.88 -2.74
CA PHE A 9 -11.86 -11.18 -3.05
C PHE A 9 -12.89 -10.66 -2.03
N ASP A 10 -12.47 -10.09 -0.91
CA ASP A 10 -13.38 -9.51 0.11
C ASP A 10 -13.36 -7.97 0.12
N TYR A 11 -12.57 -7.34 -0.76
CA TYR A 11 -12.61 -5.88 -0.89
C TYR A 11 -13.73 -5.46 -1.84
N SER A 12 -14.47 -4.42 -1.45
CA SER A 12 -15.37 -3.74 -2.37
C SER A 12 -14.57 -3.06 -3.49
N ASP A 13 -15.20 -2.82 -4.65
CA ASP A 13 -14.56 -2.09 -5.75
C ASP A 13 -13.99 -0.74 -5.28
N SER A 14 -14.72 -0.03 -4.40
CA SER A 14 -14.26 1.23 -3.79
C SER A 14 -12.99 1.09 -2.94
N GLN A 15 -12.77 -0.06 -2.32
CA GLN A 15 -11.59 -0.37 -1.52
C GLN A 15 -10.39 -0.70 -2.41
N VAL A 16 -10.62 -1.45 -3.49
CA VAL A 16 -9.59 -1.73 -4.51
C VAL A 16 -9.17 -0.43 -5.21
N ASP A 17 -10.12 0.44 -5.52
CA ASP A 17 -9.86 1.76 -6.10
C ASP A 17 -9.04 2.63 -5.14
N ALA A 18 -9.41 2.67 -3.85
CA ALA A 18 -8.68 3.44 -2.84
C ALA A 18 -7.23 2.95 -2.67
N ILE A 19 -6.99 1.63 -2.67
CA ILE A 19 -5.63 1.07 -2.65
C ILE A 19 -4.87 1.49 -3.90
N THR A 20 -5.49 1.32 -5.07
CA THR A 20 -4.85 1.58 -6.36
C THR A 20 -4.47 3.05 -6.51
N GLU A 21 -5.36 3.97 -6.13
CA GLU A 21 -5.10 5.41 -6.14
C GLU A 21 -4.02 5.79 -5.12
N ALA A 22 -4.09 5.28 -3.88
CA ALA A 22 -3.10 5.59 -2.85
C ALA A 22 -1.70 5.11 -3.24
N VAL A 23 -1.58 3.90 -3.80
CA VAL A 23 -0.29 3.37 -4.26
C VAL A 23 0.23 4.16 -5.47
N LYS A 24 -0.62 4.46 -6.47
CA LYS A 24 -0.22 5.29 -7.62
C LYS A 24 0.24 6.68 -7.19
N ALA A 25 -0.48 7.31 -6.27
CA ALA A 25 -0.10 8.61 -5.70
C ALA A 25 1.24 8.52 -4.95
N TRP A 26 1.43 7.48 -4.13
CA TRP A 26 2.70 7.26 -3.43
C TRP A 26 3.85 7.05 -4.41
N CYS A 27 3.66 6.22 -5.44
CA CYS A 27 4.65 5.99 -6.49
C CYS A 27 5.02 7.29 -7.21
N GLY A 28 4.03 8.09 -7.61
CA GLY A 28 4.25 9.40 -8.24
C GLY A 28 4.99 10.39 -7.36
N LEU A 29 4.67 10.43 -6.06
CA LEU A 29 5.34 11.33 -5.09
C LEU A 29 6.80 10.93 -4.82
N ASN A 30 7.11 9.63 -4.86
CA ASN A 30 8.44 9.12 -4.56
C ASN A 30 9.27 8.81 -5.81
N GLY A 31 8.73 9.05 -7.01
CA GLY A 31 9.40 8.71 -8.28
C GLY A 31 9.62 7.19 -8.45
N VAL A 32 8.78 6.38 -7.83
CA VAL A 32 8.87 4.91 -7.85
C VAL A 32 8.07 4.40 -9.04
N ASP A 33 8.67 3.49 -9.80
CA ASP A 33 7.97 2.82 -10.89
C ASP A 33 6.85 1.90 -10.36
N ALA A 34 5.68 1.94 -10.98
CA ALA A 34 4.51 1.19 -10.53
C ALA A 34 4.66 -0.34 -10.72
N GLU A 35 5.56 -0.78 -11.59
CA GLU A 35 5.89 -2.20 -11.77
C GLU A 35 7.05 -2.67 -10.89
N SER A 36 7.69 -1.75 -10.16
CA SER A 36 8.83 -2.06 -9.30
C SER A 36 8.44 -2.91 -8.08
N GLU A 37 9.43 -3.60 -7.51
CA GLU A 37 9.29 -4.31 -6.24
C GLU A 37 8.84 -3.37 -5.11
N CYS A 38 9.24 -2.10 -5.16
CA CYS A 38 8.82 -1.06 -4.23
C CYS A 38 7.32 -0.77 -4.31
N ALA A 39 6.76 -0.67 -5.52
CA ALA A 39 5.33 -0.48 -5.71
C ALA A 39 4.53 -1.71 -5.27
N ARG A 40 5.07 -2.93 -5.46
CA ARG A 40 4.45 -4.16 -4.96
C ARG A 40 4.47 -4.22 -3.43
N ALA A 41 5.58 -3.83 -2.81
CA ALA A 41 5.68 -3.70 -1.35
C ALA A 41 4.69 -2.66 -0.82
N ALA A 42 4.61 -1.49 -1.46
CA ALA A 42 3.64 -0.46 -1.12
C ALA A 42 2.20 -0.94 -1.24
N THR A 43 1.88 -1.74 -2.27
CA THR A 43 0.57 -2.37 -2.44
C THR A 43 0.25 -3.33 -1.28
N ALA A 44 1.20 -4.20 -0.92
CA ALA A 44 1.02 -5.11 0.20
C ALA A 44 0.79 -4.36 1.54
N VAL A 45 1.51 -3.27 1.76
CA VAL A 45 1.32 -2.40 2.93
C VAL A 45 -0.04 -1.70 2.89
N ALA A 46 -0.48 -1.19 1.75
CA ALA A 46 -1.79 -0.57 1.60
C ALA A 46 -2.93 -1.55 1.88
N ILE A 47 -2.80 -2.81 1.43
CA ILE A 47 -3.74 -3.90 1.72
C ILE A 47 -3.76 -4.23 3.23
N ASP A 48 -2.60 -4.33 3.89
CA ASP A 48 -2.52 -4.56 5.34
C ASP A 48 -3.15 -3.41 6.13
N LEU A 49 -2.95 -2.16 5.69
CA LEU A 49 -3.57 -0.97 6.29
C LEU A 49 -5.09 -1.00 6.16
N LEU A 50 -5.61 -1.29 4.97
CA LEU A 50 -7.05 -1.35 4.73
C LEU A 50 -7.71 -2.54 5.44
N SER A 51 -6.98 -3.65 5.63
CA SER A 51 -7.46 -4.79 6.43
C SER A 51 -7.66 -4.43 7.90
N ARG A 52 -6.87 -3.48 8.42
CA ARG A 52 -6.95 -3.00 9.81
C ARG A 52 -7.99 -1.89 9.98
N ASP A 53 -8.16 -1.06 8.95
CA ASP A 53 -9.17 -0.01 8.91
C ASP A 53 -9.87 -0.02 7.54
N PRO A 54 -10.94 -0.80 7.38
CA PRO A 54 -11.68 -0.92 6.12
C PRO A 54 -12.39 0.38 5.70
N SER A 55 -12.47 1.36 6.61
CA SER A 55 -13.10 2.66 6.39
C SER A 55 -12.11 3.77 5.99
N ALA A 56 -10.81 3.43 5.90
CA ALA A 56 -9.77 4.38 5.54
C ALA A 56 -10.01 4.97 4.15
N SER A 57 -9.99 6.30 4.07
CA SER A 57 -10.02 7.01 2.79
C SER A 57 -8.69 6.87 2.04
N CYS A 58 -8.69 7.11 0.73
CA CYS A 58 -7.48 7.14 -0.11
C CYS A 58 -6.38 8.04 0.49
N GLU A 59 -6.74 9.22 1.00
CA GLU A 59 -5.80 10.14 1.65
C GLU A 59 -5.23 9.58 2.96
N GLY A 60 -6.07 8.93 3.77
CA GLY A 60 -5.66 8.24 4.99
C GLY A 60 -4.69 7.09 4.71
N LEU A 61 -5.01 6.27 3.71
CA LEU A 61 -4.16 5.18 3.23
C LEU A 61 -2.82 5.71 2.72
N LEU A 62 -2.82 6.76 1.89
CA LEU A 62 -1.60 7.36 1.35
C LEU A 62 -0.67 7.87 2.47
N LYS A 63 -1.24 8.53 3.49
CA LYS A 63 -0.46 9.05 4.62
C LYS A 63 0.11 7.93 5.47
N ALA A 64 -0.69 6.91 5.77
CA ALA A 64 -0.25 5.75 6.54
C ALA A 64 0.79 4.91 5.76
N LEU A 65 0.59 4.75 4.46
CA LEU A 65 1.51 4.09 3.54
C LEU A 65 2.86 4.82 3.50
N SER A 66 2.84 6.14 3.34
CA SER A 66 4.05 6.97 3.32
C SER A 66 4.83 6.87 4.63
N LEU A 67 4.13 6.88 5.77
CA LEU A 67 4.73 6.71 7.10
C LEU A 67 5.38 5.32 7.23
N LYS A 68 4.67 4.26 6.82
CA LYS A 68 5.16 2.88 6.88
C LYS A 68 6.35 2.62 5.97
N MET A 69 6.29 3.08 4.72
CA MET A 69 7.37 2.92 3.75
C MET A 69 8.60 3.75 4.13
N SER A 70 8.42 4.92 4.76
CA SER A 70 9.54 5.72 5.28
C SER A 70 10.19 5.07 6.49
N ALA A 71 9.41 4.46 7.39
CA ALA A 71 9.94 3.74 8.57
C ALA A 71 10.74 2.49 8.20
N ASN A 72 10.53 1.91 7.01
CA ASN A 72 11.32 0.79 6.51
C ASN A 72 12.71 1.21 5.99
N LYS A 73 13.01 2.51 5.88
CA LYS A 73 14.34 3.00 5.43
C LYS A 73 15.46 2.77 6.45
N ASP A 74 15.16 2.55 7.72
CA ASP A 74 16.18 2.36 8.78
C ASP A 74 16.78 0.92 8.83
N GLY A 75 16.43 0.01 7.89
CA GLY A 75 16.82 -1.41 7.93
C GLY A 75 17.28 -2.12 6.63
N GLU A 76 17.24 -1.49 5.44
CA GLU A 76 17.73 -2.01 4.12
C GLU A 76 16.93 -3.19 3.48
N PRO A 77 16.85 -3.36 2.12
CA PRO A 77 17.30 -2.50 1.02
C PRO A 77 16.20 -1.60 0.44
N SER A 78 16.71 -0.55 -0.20
CA SER A 78 16.09 0.67 -0.67
C SER A 78 14.85 0.49 -1.57
N CYS A 79 13.73 0.85 -0.95
CA CYS A 79 12.57 1.54 -1.49
C CYS A 79 12.25 2.67 -0.48
#